data_AF-A0A9X8ZGZ7-F1
#
_entry.id   AF-A0A9X8ZGZ7-F1
#
_cell.length_a   1.000
_cell.length_b   1.000
_cell.length_c   1.000
_cell.angle_alpha   90.00
_cell.angle_beta   90.00
_cell.angle_gamma   90.00
#
_symmetry.space_group_name_H-M   'P 1'
#
loop_
_entity.id
_entity.type
_entity.pdbx_description
1 polymer ?
#
loop_
_entity_poly.entity_id
_entity_poly.type
_entity_poly.pdbx_seq_one_letter_code
_entity_poly.pdbx_strand_id
1 'polypeptide(L)'
;MVYQVRLLKGILEPHRSSYQLQNAEAVTKLGLKLLFLYFLSLIVFTIGGYFGIGSESFSKEITEMSAEEFEAAKLLILSGNIITGIIGPSIYIFLSALFFWIVTDIPYIKLVIVQMILFVLQLAEKTLLIPLFVLMDIGSDSNPFSLGIISQYFLRSDYFIHFFSEITIFQFLIIALQYFYLKEFSERNNYLVLLMIVLYYLATWFVKAFLAYIQVGVFV
;
A
#
# COMPACT_ATOMS: atom_id res chain seq x y z
N MET A 1 22.41 18.89 -11.36
CA MET A 1 21.68 19.41 -10.17
C MET A 1 21.58 18.33 -9.09
N VAL A 2 21.68 18.68 -7.80
CA VAL A 2 21.50 17.72 -6.69
C VAL A 2 20.05 17.73 -6.21
N TYR A 3 19.37 16.58 -6.28
CA TYR A 3 18.02 16.40 -5.75
C TYR A 3 18.05 15.94 -4.30
N GLN A 4 17.25 16.57 -3.45
CA GLN A 4 17.05 16.17 -2.06
C GLN A 4 15.68 15.48 -1.95
N VAL A 5 15.64 14.25 -1.46
CA VAL A 5 14.39 13.50 -1.32
C VAL A 5 13.45 14.20 -0.32
N ARG A 6 12.29 14.64 -0.82
CA ARG A 6 11.25 15.37 -0.08
C ARG A 6 9.87 14.74 -0.31
N LEU A 7 9.56 13.69 0.44
CA LEU A 7 8.38 12.85 0.24
C LEU A 7 7.05 13.63 0.19
N LEU A 8 6.76 14.44 1.22
CA LEU A 8 5.52 15.23 1.27
C LEU A 8 5.43 16.27 0.14
N LYS A 9 6.55 16.89 -0.22
CA LYS A 9 6.56 17.83 -1.36
C LYS A 9 6.38 17.12 -2.70
N GLY A 10 6.74 15.83 -2.79
CA GLY A 10 6.43 15.01 -3.96
C GLY A 10 4.93 14.85 -4.19
N ILE A 11 4.15 14.82 -3.11
CA ILE A 11 2.68 14.75 -3.20
C ILE A 11 2.07 16.14 -3.46
N LEU A 12 2.52 17.16 -2.71
CA LEU A 12 1.89 18.50 -2.72
C LEU A 12 2.37 19.40 -3.88
N GLU A 13 3.61 19.23 -4.34
CA GLU A 13 4.23 20.00 -5.44
C GLU A 13 4.75 19.05 -6.54
N PRO A 14 3.89 18.19 -7.14
CA PRO A 14 4.34 17.10 -8.01
C PRO A 14 5.07 17.60 -9.27
N HIS A 15 4.60 18.69 -9.89
CA HIS A 15 5.27 19.32 -11.02
C HIS A 15 6.72 19.71 -10.71
N ARG A 16 6.93 20.40 -9.59
CA ARG A 16 8.26 20.85 -9.17
C ARG A 16 9.15 19.66 -8.83
N SER A 17 8.61 18.67 -8.11
CA SER A 17 9.37 17.49 -7.75
C SER A 17 9.75 16.65 -8.97
N SER A 18 8.85 16.51 -9.94
CA SER A 18 9.12 15.79 -11.19
C SER A 18 10.24 16.47 -11.97
N TYR A 19 10.13 17.77 -12.22
CA TYR A 19 11.16 18.55 -12.92
C TYR A 19 12.53 18.44 -12.24
N GLN A 20 12.59 18.58 -10.91
CA GLN A 20 13.85 18.48 -10.17
C GLN A 20 14.44 17.07 -10.19
N LEU A 21 13.60 16.03 -10.16
CA LEU A 21 14.04 14.64 -10.18
C LEU A 21 14.48 14.21 -11.59
N GLN A 22 13.83 14.71 -12.63
CA GLN A 22 14.20 14.45 -14.03
C GLN A 22 15.62 14.97 -14.31
N ASN A 23 15.93 16.20 -13.87
CA ASN A 23 17.21 16.88 -14.08
C ASN A 23 18.27 16.59 -13.00
N ALA A 24 18.00 15.64 -12.10
CA ALA A 24 18.91 15.29 -11.02
C ALA A 24 20.09 14.45 -11.53
N GLU A 25 21.31 14.91 -11.27
CA GLU A 25 22.55 14.14 -11.50
C GLU A 25 22.95 13.34 -10.26
N ALA A 26 22.61 13.85 -9.07
CA ALA A 26 22.87 13.21 -7.81
C ALA A 26 21.65 13.30 -6.89
N VAL A 27 21.45 12.28 -6.05
CA VAL A 27 20.36 12.20 -5.08
C VAL A 27 20.92 12.18 -3.67
N THR A 28 20.35 12.98 -2.78
CA THR A 28 20.74 13.05 -1.36
C THR A 28 19.59 12.65 -0.44
N LYS A 29 19.95 12.12 0.73
CA LYS A 29 19.02 11.70 1.81
C LYS A 29 18.07 10.55 1.47
N LEU A 30 18.31 9.81 0.37
CA LEU A 30 17.52 8.63 0.01
C LEU A 30 17.47 7.61 1.15
N GLY A 31 18.62 7.12 1.60
CA GLY A 31 18.68 6.08 2.65
C GLY A 31 18.03 6.50 3.97
N LEU A 32 18.27 7.74 4.42
CA LEU A 32 17.64 8.27 5.63
C LEU A 32 16.11 8.36 5.49
N LYS A 33 15.60 8.80 4.34
CA LYS A 33 14.16 8.88 4.09
C LYS A 33 13.53 7.51 3.92
N LEU A 34 14.25 6.55 3.36
CA LEU A 34 13.81 5.17 3.28
C LEU A 34 13.71 4.56 4.67
N LEU A 35 14.75 4.66 5.51
CA LEU A 35 14.72 4.17 6.89
C LEU A 35 13.55 4.78 7.69
N PHE A 36 13.29 6.07 7.49
CA PHE A 36 12.14 6.74 8.09
C PHE A 36 10.80 6.14 7.64
N LEU A 37 10.63 5.78 6.37
CA LEU A 37 9.42 5.11 5.88
C LEU A 37 9.25 3.71 6.47
N TYR A 38 10.32 2.94 6.60
CA TYR A 38 10.28 1.64 7.26
C TYR A 38 9.87 1.77 8.72
N PHE A 39 10.44 2.74 9.43
CA PHE A 39 10.10 3.01 10.82
C PHE A 39 8.62 3.41 10.97
N LEU A 40 8.10 4.30 10.13
CA LEU A 40 6.68 4.67 10.15
C LEU A 40 5.78 3.48 9.81
N SER A 41 6.14 2.68 8.81
CA SER A 41 5.40 1.47 8.45
C SER A 41 5.33 0.49 9.62
N LEU A 42 6.47 0.19 10.25
CA LEU A 42 6.52 -0.67 11.43
C LEU A 42 5.57 -0.18 12.53
N ILE A 43 5.56 1.12 12.83
CA ILE A 43 4.65 1.70 13.83
C ILE A 43 3.19 1.49 13.43
N VAL A 44 2.81 1.88 12.21
CA VAL A 44 1.42 1.81 11.73
C VAL A 44 0.89 0.39 11.80
N PHE A 45 1.63 -0.58 11.27
CA PHE A 45 1.20 -1.99 11.29
C PHE A 45 1.24 -2.60 12.69
N THR A 46 2.22 -2.26 13.52
CA THR A 46 2.25 -2.75 14.92
C THR A 46 1.06 -2.23 15.72
N ILE A 47 0.70 -0.96 15.56
CA ILE A 47 -0.48 -0.38 16.20
C ILE A 47 -1.75 -1.07 15.69
N GLY A 48 -1.88 -1.30 14.38
CA GLY A 48 -3.02 -2.02 13.81
C GLY A 48 -3.16 -3.44 14.37
N GLY A 49 -2.07 -4.21 14.38
CA GLY A 49 -2.05 -5.56 14.95
C GLY A 49 -2.30 -5.59 16.46
N TYR A 50 -1.83 -4.59 17.21
CA TYR A 50 -2.11 -4.46 18.64
C TYR A 50 -3.61 -4.27 18.92
N PHE A 51 -4.30 -3.51 18.06
CA PHE A 51 -5.75 -3.34 18.11
C PHE A 51 -6.54 -4.49 17.48
N GLY A 52 -5.86 -5.55 17.00
CA GLY A 52 -6.53 -6.74 16.46
C GLY A 52 -7.05 -6.59 15.03
N ILE A 53 -6.59 -5.58 14.27
CA ILE A 53 -6.91 -5.48 12.83
C ILE A 53 -6.27 -6.69 12.12
N GLY A 54 -7.07 -7.43 11.34
CA GLY A 54 -6.65 -8.69 10.72
C GLY A 54 -6.99 -9.95 11.55
N SER A 55 -7.72 -9.80 12.67
CA SER A 55 -8.15 -10.93 13.52
C SER A 55 -9.40 -11.66 13.02
N GLU A 56 -10.07 -11.14 11.99
CA GLU A 56 -11.38 -11.61 11.53
C GLU A 56 -11.40 -13.10 11.17
N SER A 57 -10.26 -13.67 10.79
CA SER A 57 -10.12 -15.08 10.39
C SER A 57 -10.35 -16.06 11.54
N PHE A 58 -9.97 -15.74 12.77
CA PHE A 58 -10.18 -16.64 13.94
C PHE A 58 -11.19 -16.08 14.96
N SER A 59 -11.68 -14.85 14.78
CA SER A 59 -12.72 -14.29 15.65
C SER A 59 -13.98 -15.17 15.75
N LYS A 60 -14.26 -15.97 14.71
CA LYS A 60 -15.37 -16.92 14.67
C LYS A 60 -15.16 -18.15 15.55
N GLU A 61 -13.92 -18.47 15.89
CA GLU A 61 -13.52 -19.67 16.64
C GLU A 61 -13.25 -19.36 18.12
N ILE A 62 -13.30 -18.09 18.54
CA ILE A 62 -12.96 -17.64 19.90
C ILE A 62 -13.71 -18.43 20.99
N THR A 63 -14.98 -18.80 20.76
CA THR A 63 -15.78 -19.53 21.75
C THR A 63 -15.37 -21.00 21.91
N GLU A 64 -14.63 -21.55 20.95
CA GLU A 64 -14.15 -22.93 20.92
C GLU A 64 -12.68 -23.03 21.36
N MET A 65 -11.96 -21.90 21.37
CA MET A 65 -10.56 -21.81 21.77
C MET A 65 -10.39 -21.79 23.29
N SER A 66 -9.36 -22.49 23.76
CA SER A 66 -8.83 -22.31 25.11
C SER A 66 -8.17 -20.93 25.28
N ALA A 67 -8.00 -20.49 26.52
CA ALA A 67 -7.32 -19.23 26.82
C ALA A 67 -5.88 -19.19 26.28
N GLU A 68 -5.18 -20.33 26.29
CA GLU A 68 -3.81 -20.42 25.77
C GLU A 68 -3.78 -20.29 24.24
N GLU A 69 -4.71 -20.92 23.54
CA GLU A 69 -4.83 -20.82 22.07
C GLU A 69 -5.19 -19.40 21.64
N PHE A 70 -6.06 -18.72 22.40
CA PHE A 70 -6.44 -17.33 22.13
C PHE A 70 -5.25 -16.37 22.24
N GLU A 71 -4.47 -16.47 23.32
CA GLU A 71 -3.27 -15.64 23.51
C GLU A 71 -2.21 -15.93 22.43
N ALA A 72 -2.04 -17.19 22.05
CA ALA A 72 -1.14 -17.58 20.96
C ALA A 72 -1.58 -16.98 19.61
N ALA A 73 -2.87 -17.01 19.29
CA ALA A 73 -3.41 -16.42 18.06
C ALA A 73 -3.19 -14.90 18.01
N LYS A 74 -3.42 -14.20 19.12
CA LYS A 74 -3.16 -12.76 19.23
C LYS A 74 -1.70 -12.41 18.97
N LEU A 75 -0.76 -13.19 19.54
CA LEU A 75 0.68 -13.02 19.29
C LEU A 75 1.04 -13.29 17.83
N LEU A 76 0.39 -14.25 17.18
CA LEU A 76 0.61 -14.58 15.78
C LEU A 76 0.18 -13.44 14.84
N ILE A 77 -1.00 -12.83 15.06
CA ILE A 77 -1.42 -11.63 14.30
C ILE A 77 -0.44 -10.48 14.49
N LEU A 78 -0.05 -10.22 15.74
CA LEU A 78 0.82 -9.09 16.06
C LEU A 78 2.18 -9.28 15.37
N SER A 79 2.73 -10.50 15.44
CA SER A 79 3.97 -10.87 14.76
C SER A 79 3.84 -10.75 13.25
N GLY A 80 2.72 -11.21 12.67
CA GLY A 80 2.42 -11.06 11.26
C GLY A 80 2.39 -9.58 10.85
N ASN A 81 1.69 -8.74 11.60
CA ASN A 81 1.63 -7.30 11.35
C ASN A 81 3.02 -6.64 11.44
N ILE A 82 3.83 -6.99 12.43
CA ILE A 82 5.22 -6.50 12.54
C ILE A 82 6.03 -6.90 11.30
N ILE A 83 5.92 -8.16 10.87
CA ILE A 83 6.59 -8.67 9.66
C ILE A 83 6.11 -7.90 8.43
N THR A 84 4.81 -7.72 8.26
CA THR A 84 4.21 -6.93 7.17
C THR A 84 4.67 -5.47 7.22
N GLY A 85 4.84 -4.88 8.40
CA GLY A 85 5.39 -3.54 8.58
C GLY A 85 6.82 -3.36 8.07
N ILE A 86 7.60 -4.43 7.99
CA ILE A 86 9.00 -4.46 7.50
C ILE A 86 9.09 -4.92 6.05
N ILE A 87 8.41 -6.01 5.71
CA ILE A 87 8.44 -6.60 4.36
C ILE A 87 7.59 -5.79 3.39
N GLY A 88 6.44 -5.27 3.84
CA GLY A 88 5.50 -4.48 3.04
C GLY A 88 6.13 -3.30 2.31
N PRO A 89 6.88 -2.40 2.97
CA PRO A 89 7.62 -1.33 2.31
C PRO A 89 8.61 -1.85 1.27
N SER A 90 9.27 -2.99 1.53
CA SER A 90 10.25 -3.58 0.61
C SER A 90 9.59 -4.00 -0.69
N ILE A 91 8.48 -4.74 -0.58
CA ILE A 91 7.67 -5.16 -1.72
C ILE A 91 7.12 -3.93 -2.43
N TYR A 92 6.46 -3.03 -1.70
CA TYR A 92 5.83 -1.86 -2.32
C TYR A 92 6.85 -0.94 -3.02
N ILE A 93 7.98 -0.63 -2.41
CA ILE A 93 8.91 0.35 -2.96
C ILE A 93 9.77 -0.29 -4.04
N PHE A 94 10.42 -1.41 -3.75
CA PHE A 94 11.42 -1.98 -4.64
C PHE A 94 10.82 -2.88 -5.72
N LEU A 95 9.82 -3.72 -5.39
CA LEU A 95 9.21 -4.58 -6.40
C LEU A 95 8.40 -3.75 -7.41
N SER A 96 7.64 -2.75 -6.95
CA SER A 96 6.95 -1.83 -7.87
C SER A 96 7.95 -1.06 -8.73
N ALA A 97 9.02 -0.52 -8.15
CA ALA A 97 10.05 0.19 -8.91
C ALA A 97 10.73 -0.74 -9.93
N LEU A 98 10.95 -2.01 -9.57
CA LEU A 98 11.55 -3.00 -10.47
C LEU A 98 10.62 -3.30 -11.64
N PHE A 99 9.33 -3.50 -11.39
CA PHE A 99 8.33 -3.67 -12.44
C PHE A 99 8.36 -2.51 -13.44
N PHE A 100 8.27 -1.27 -12.93
CA PHE A 100 8.29 -0.09 -13.80
C PHE A 100 9.64 0.09 -14.51
N TRP A 101 10.75 -0.32 -13.90
CA TRP A 101 12.05 -0.27 -14.53
C TRP A 101 12.21 -1.26 -15.69
N ILE A 102 11.57 -2.43 -15.60
CA ILE A 102 11.57 -3.42 -16.68
C ILE A 102 10.73 -2.94 -17.87
N VAL A 103 9.60 -2.27 -17.60
CA VAL A 103 8.64 -1.88 -18.64
C VAL A 103 8.80 -0.44 -19.14
N THR A 104 9.70 0.34 -18.54
CA THR A 104 10.01 1.72 -18.93
C THR A 104 11.51 1.94 -18.99
N ASP A 105 11.94 2.97 -19.71
CA ASP A 105 13.36 3.31 -19.86
C ASP A 105 13.84 4.29 -18.76
N ILE A 106 13.10 4.38 -17.65
CA ILE A 106 13.34 5.32 -16.54
C ILE A 106 14.41 4.74 -15.60
N PRO A 107 15.42 5.52 -15.16
CA PRO A 107 16.40 5.06 -14.19
C PRO A 107 15.77 4.53 -12.89
N TYR A 108 16.15 3.32 -12.46
CA TYR A 108 15.58 2.63 -11.30
C TYR A 108 15.54 3.50 -10.03
N ILE A 109 16.58 4.28 -9.75
CA ILE A 109 16.63 5.15 -8.56
C ILE A 109 15.53 6.22 -8.56
N LYS A 110 15.13 6.74 -9.73
CA LYS A 110 14.05 7.71 -9.85
C LYS A 110 12.71 7.03 -9.56
N LEU A 111 12.53 5.81 -10.06
CA LEU A 111 11.34 5.00 -9.78
C LEU A 111 11.22 4.66 -8.30
N VAL A 112 12.32 4.27 -7.64
CA VAL A 112 12.34 4.05 -6.18
C VAL A 112 11.87 5.31 -5.43
N ILE A 113 12.36 6.50 -5.81
CA ILE A 113 11.93 7.76 -5.17
C ILE A 113 10.44 8.03 -5.40
N VAL A 114 9.92 7.77 -6.61
CA VAL A 114 8.48 7.87 -6.89
C VAL A 114 7.70 6.89 -6.01
N GLN A 115 8.11 5.63 -5.92
CA GLN A 115 7.44 4.64 -5.07
C GLN A 115 7.50 5.02 -3.58
N MET A 116 8.59 5.62 -3.11
CA MET A 116 8.68 6.17 -1.75
C MET A 116 7.66 7.30 -1.52
N ILE A 117 7.43 8.17 -2.50
CA ILE A 117 6.42 9.23 -2.44
C ILE A 117 5.02 8.63 -2.37
N LEU A 118 4.72 7.65 -3.22
CA LEU A 118 3.42 6.97 -3.25
C LEU A 118 3.16 6.15 -1.98
N PHE A 119 4.20 5.53 -1.43
CA PHE A 119 4.09 4.77 -0.19
C PHE A 119 3.68 5.65 1.00
N VAL A 120 3.97 6.95 0.98
CA VAL A 120 3.43 7.87 2.00
C VAL A 120 1.91 7.98 1.93
N LEU A 121 1.32 8.00 0.73
CA LEU A 121 -0.13 7.97 0.58
C LEU A 121 -0.72 6.65 1.07
N GLN A 122 -0.05 5.53 0.76
CA GLN A 122 -0.46 4.21 1.25
C GLN A 122 -0.42 4.11 2.79
N LEU A 123 0.61 4.67 3.43
CA LEU A 123 0.70 4.73 4.89
C LEU A 123 -0.32 5.69 5.49
N ALA A 124 -0.59 6.82 4.84
CA ALA A 124 -1.60 7.77 5.27
C ALA A 124 -2.99 7.11 5.27
N GLU A 125 -3.34 6.38 4.21
CA GLU A 125 -4.56 5.57 4.14
C GLU A 125 -4.65 4.61 5.32
N LYS A 126 -3.64 3.74 5.51
CA LYS A 126 -3.65 2.75 6.60
C LYS A 126 -3.73 3.41 7.98
N THR A 127 -3.07 4.55 8.17
CA THR A 127 -3.13 5.33 9.43
C THR A 127 -4.53 5.87 9.69
N LEU A 128 -5.22 6.37 8.66
CA LEU A 128 -6.58 6.88 8.78
C LEU A 128 -7.61 5.76 9.00
N LEU A 129 -7.33 4.56 8.49
CA LEU A 129 -8.20 3.40 8.66
C LEU A 129 -8.16 2.83 10.08
N ILE A 130 -7.02 2.88 10.79
CA ILE A 130 -6.91 2.37 12.16
C ILE A 130 -8.03 2.90 13.08
N PRO A 131 -8.22 4.22 13.28
CA PRO A 131 -9.29 4.71 14.15
C PRO A 131 -10.68 4.36 13.62
N LEU A 132 -10.88 4.25 12.31
CA LEU A 132 -12.18 3.89 11.75
C LEU A 132 -12.52 2.43 12.04
N PHE A 133 -11.57 1.51 11.83
CA PHE A 133 -11.74 0.10 12.10
C PHE A 133 -11.96 -0.16 13.59
N VAL A 134 -11.18 0.53 14.46
CA VAL A 134 -11.28 0.36 15.91
C VAL A 134 -12.53 1.00 16.51
N LEU A 135 -12.89 2.23 16.09
CA LEU A 135 -14.01 2.95 16.70
C LEU A 135 -15.37 2.53 16.15
N MET A 136 -15.41 2.08 14.90
CA MET A 136 -16.66 1.67 14.24
C MET A 136 -16.85 0.15 14.23
N ASP A 137 -15.87 -0.62 14.71
CA ASP A 137 -15.88 -2.09 14.73
C ASP A 137 -16.18 -2.69 13.35
N ILE A 138 -15.49 -2.17 12.33
CA ILE A 138 -15.67 -2.58 10.93
C ILE A 138 -14.44 -3.35 10.43
N GLY A 139 -14.68 -4.43 9.71
CA GLY A 139 -13.64 -5.19 9.02
C GLY A 139 -13.15 -4.50 7.73
N SER A 140 -12.07 -5.05 7.17
CA SER A 140 -11.42 -4.54 5.95
C SER A 140 -12.36 -4.37 4.75
N ASP A 141 -13.35 -5.27 4.59
CA ASP A 141 -14.31 -5.20 3.48
C ASP A 141 -15.28 -4.03 3.56
N SER A 142 -15.43 -3.48 4.75
CA SER A 142 -16.27 -2.33 5.04
C SER A 142 -15.46 -1.04 5.11
N ASN A 143 -14.26 -1.02 4.49
CA ASN A 143 -13.44 0.18 4.38
C ASN A 143 -14.24 1.35 3.76
N PRO A 144 -14.45 2.46 4.49
CA PRO A 144 -15.27 3.59 4.04
C PRO A 144 -14.67 4.40 2.89
N PHE A 145 -13.37 4.23 2.62
CA PHE A 145 -12.71 4.86 1.48
C PHE A 145 -12.68 3.95 0.24
N SER A 146 -13.25 2.75 0.32
CA SER A 146 -13.19 1.73 -0.74
C SER A 146 -14.54 1.51 -1.44
N LEU A 147 -14.49 0.81 -2.58
CA LEU A 147 -15.68 0.28 -3.24
C LEU A 147 -16.22 -1.00 -2.57
N GLY A 148 -15.54 -1.52 -1.54
CA GLY A 148 -15.93 -2.72 -0.79
C GLY A 148 -17.34 -2.64 -0.24
N ILE A 149 -17.70 -1.52 0.40
CA ILE A 149 -19.05 -1.29 0.96
C ILE A 149 -20.13 -1.46 -0.11
N ILE A 150 -19.95 -0.84 -1.28
CA ILE A 150 -20.92 -0.92 -2.38
C ILE A 150 -20.98 -2.36 -2.88
N SER A 151 -19.83 -3.01 -3.04
CA SER A 151 -19.74 -4.38 -3.57
C SER A 151 -20.51 -5.41 -2.73
N GLN A 152 -20.55 -5.25 -1.41
CA GLN A 152 -21.29 -6.14 -0.49
C GLN A 152 -22.81 -6.14 -0.75
N TYR A 153 -23.38 -5.06 -1.30
CA TYR A 153 -24.81 -4.99 -1.61
C TYR A 153 -25.18 -5.67 -2.94
N PHE A 154 -24.24 -5.75 -3.89
CA PHE A 154 -24.52 -6.20 -5.26
C PHE A 154 -23.88 -7.56 -5.59
N LEU A 155 -22.81 -7.94 -4.91
CA LEU A 155 -22.04 -9.15 -5.18
C LEU A 155 -22.25 -10.20 -4.10
N ARG A 156 -22.26 -11.46 -4.51
CA ARG A 156 -22.35 -12.62 -3.60
C ARG A 156 -21.02 -13.34 -3.38
N SER A 157 -19.99 -12.95 -4.13
CA SER A 157 -18.70 -13.63 -4.13
C SER A 157 -17.71 -12.87 -3.24
N ASP A 158 -17.33 -13.47 -2.12
CA ASP A 158 -16.38 -12.88 -1.15
C ASP A 158 -15.06 -12.44 -1.81
N TYR A 159 -14.54 -13.24 -2.74
CA TYR A 159 -13.36 -12.87 -3.51
C TYR A 159 -13.49 -11.52 -4.22
N PHE A 160 -14.64 -11.26 -4.88
CA PHE A 160 -14.85 -10.01 -5.58
C PHE A 160 -15.16 -8.87 -4.60
N ILE A 161 -15.77 -9.16 -3.45
CA ILE A 161 -15.92 -8.16 -2.38
C ILE A 161 -14.54 -7.68 -1.94
N HIS A 162 -13.63 -8.59 -1.57
CA HIS A 162 -12.25 -8.25 -1.21
C HIS A 162 -11.53 -7.47 -2.32
N PHE A 163 -11.73 -7.84 -3.59
CA PHE A 163 -11.17 -7.10 -4.73
C PHE A 163 -11.64 -5.64 -4.79
N PHE A 164 -12.93 -5.38 -4.62
CA PHE A 164 -13.46 -4.01 -4.61
C PHE A 164 -13.07 -3.24 -3.33
N SER A 165 -12.84 -3.94 -2.21
CA SER A 165 -12.31 -3.36 -0.97
C SER A 165 -10.90 -2.79 -1.13
N GLU A 166 -10.11 -3.31 -2.07
CA GLU A 166 -8.78 -2.78 -2.41
C GLU A 166 -8.84 -1.51 -3.26
N ILE A 167 -9.95 -1.24 -3.95
CA ILE A 167 -10.11 -0.07 -4.81
C ILE A 167 -10.58 1.11 -3.97
N THR A 168 -9.62 1.95 -3.54
CA THR A 168 -9.89 3.08 -2.66
C THR A 168 -9.65 4.43 -3.32
N ILE A 169 -10.19 5.49 -2.72
CA ILE A 169 -9.89 6.88 -3.13
C ILE A 169 -8.38 7.17 -3.08
N PHE A 170 -7.67 6.59 -2.11
CA PHE A 170 -6.21 6.70 -2.03
C PHE A 170 -5.51 5.97 -3.18
N GLN A 171 -6.01 4.78 -3.57
CA GLN A 171 -5.47 4.10 -4.75
C GLN A 171 -5.65 4.92 -6.03
N PHE A 172 -6.79 5.59 -6.23
CA PHE A 172 -6.96 6.49 -7.36
C PHE A 172 -5.96 7.65 -7.35
N LEU A 173 -5.72 8.27 -6.18
CA LEU A 173 -4.73 9.32 -6.03
C LEU A 173 -3.29 8.82 -6.30
N ILE A 174 -2.97 7.63 -5.80
CA ILE A 174 -1.69 6.95 -6.02
C ILE A 174 -1.48 6.69 -7.52
N ILE A 175 -2.49 6.14 -8.22
CA ILE A 175 -2.45 5.89 -9.67
C ILE A 175 -2.28 7.19 -10.44
N ALA A 176 -3.04 8.24 -10.08
CA ALA A 176 -2.94 9.54 -10.74
C ALA A 176 -1.54 10.15 -10.58
N LEU A 177 -0.95 10.06 -9.38
CA LEU A 177 0.38 10.58 -9.10
C LEU A 177 1.47 9.72 -9.77
N GLN A 178 1.33 8.39 -9.77
CA GLN A 178 2.21 7.47 -10.51
C GLN A 178 2.21 7.82 -11.99
N TYR A 179 1.04 7.99 -12.59
CA TYR A 179 0.90 8.37 -13.99
C TYR A 179 1.54 9.72 -14.28
N PHE A 180 1.32 10.71 -13.42
CA PHE A 180 1.94 12.02 -13.53
C PHE A 180 3.48 11.92 -13.58
N TYR A 181 4.11 11.21 -12.65
CA TYR A 181 5.56 11.07 -12.64
C TYR A 181 6.11 10.26 -13.82
N LEU A 182 5.50 9.11 -14.12
CA LEU A 182 6.02 8.23 -15.17
C LEU A 182 5.86 8.84 -16.55
N LYS A 183 4.78 9.61 -16.79
CA LYS A 183 4.58 10.34 -18.03
C LYS A 183 5.71 11.35 -18.27
N GLU A 184 6.13 12.08 -17.24
CA GLU A 184 7.19 13.10 -17.37
C GLU A 184 8.59 12.49 -17.56
N PHE A 185 8.80 11.26 -17.09
CA PHE A 185 10.11 10.60 -17.15
C PHE A 185 10.28 9.67 -18.35
N SER A 186 9.18 9.22 -18.95
CA SER A 186 9.17 8.24 -20.02
C SER A 186 9.05 8.92 -21.38
N GLU A 187 9.83 8.47 -22.36
CA GLU A 187 9.67 8.88 -23.77
C GLU A 187 8.55 8.08 -24.49
N ARG A 188 7.97 7.08 -23.80
CA ARG A 188 6.92 6.24 -24.36
C ARG A 188 5.59 6.97 -24.48
N ASN A 189 4.70 6.44 -25.32
CA ASN A 189 3.33 6.93 -25.46
C ASN A 189 2.60 6.93 -24.10
N ASN A 190 1.99 8.07 -23.76
CA ASN A 190 1.16 8.28 -22.56
C ASN A 190 0.12 7.16 -22.35
N TYR A 191 -0.52 6.67 -23.41
CA TYR A 191 -1.51 5.59 -23.30
C TYR A 191 -0.88 4.27 -22.85
N LEU A 192 0.34 3.97 -23.31
CA LEU A 192 1.08 2.78 -22.88
C LEU A 192 1.51 2.91 -21.41
N VAL A 193 1.96 4.09 -20.99
CA VAL A 193 2.30 4.36 -19.58
C VAL A 193 1.09 4.13 -18.69
N LEU A 194 -0.07 4.70 -19.05
CA LEU A 194 -1.31 4.50 -18.31
C LEU A 194 -1.72 3.03 -18.26
N LEU A 195 -1.67 2.32 -19.40
CA LEU A 195 -2.01 0.90 -19.48
C LEU A 195 -1.14 0.05 -18.54
N MET A 196 0.19 0.28 -18.53
CA MET A 196 1.11 -0.45 -17.65
C MET A 196 0.82 -0.20 -16.17
N ILE A 197 0.48 1.03 -15.80
CA ILE A 197 0.09 1.38 -14.43
C ILE A 197 -1.21 0.67 -14.05
N VAL A 198 -2.25 0.75 -14.90
CA VAL A 198 -3.54 0.12 -14.62
C VAL A 198 -3.39 -1.39 -14.47
N LEU A 199 -2.64 -2.05 -15.36
CA LEU A 199 -2.39 -3.48 -15.27
C LEU A 199 -1.63 -3.85 -13.98
N TYR A 200 -0.67 -3.03 -13.56
CA TYR A 200 0.05 -3.23 -12.30
C TYR A 200 -0.89 -3.19 -11.09
N TYR A 201 -1.71 -2.15 -10.96
CA TYR A 201 -2.64 -2.02 -9.83
C TYR A 201 -3.72 -3.09 -9.88
N LEU A 202 -4.24 -3.42 -11.07
CA LEU A 202 -5.21 -4.49 -11.24
C LEU A 202 -4.66 -5.84 -10.76
N ALA A 203 -3.43 -6.18 -11.14
CA ALA A 203 -2.76 -7.39 -10.69
C ALA A 203 -2.54 -7.40 -9.16
N THR A 204 -2.11 -6.29 -8.58
CA THR A 204 -1.89 -6.22 -7.13
C THR A 204 -3.20 -6.34 -6.34
N TRP A 205 -4.30 -5.74 -6.80
CA TRP A 205 -5.63 -5.90 -6.19
C TRP A 205 -6.12 -7.34 -6.27
N PHE A 206 -5.94 -8.03 -7.40
CA PHE A 206 -6.30 -9.45 -7.51
C PHE A 206 -5.49 -10.34 -6.57
N VAL A 207 -4.19 -10.09 -6.42
CA VAL A 207 -3.32 -10.84 -5.50
C VAL A 207 -3.76 -10.62 -4.05
N LYS A 208 -4.02 -9.38 -3.66
CA LYS A 208 -4.48 -9.09 -2.29
C LYS A 208 -5.85 -9.68 -2.00
N ALA A 209 -6.80 -9.56 -2.93
CA ALA A 209 -8.11 -10.17 -2.82
C ALA A 209 -8.01 -11.70 -2.68
N PHE A 210 -7.08 -12.32 -3.41
CA PHE A 210 -6.80 -13.75 -3.28
C PHE A 210 -6.27 -14.10 -1.88
N LEU A 211 -5.27 -13.36 -1.38
CA LEU A 211 -4.71 -13.58 -0.04
C LEU A 211 -5.76 -13.39 1.07
N ALA A 212 -6.64 -12.39 0.93
CA ALA A 212 -7.75 -12.17 1.85
C ALA A 212 -8.77 -13.32 1.78
N TYR A 213 -9.12 -13.77 0.57
CA TYR A 213 -10.07 -14.86 0.35
C TYR A 213 -9.61 -16.19 0.95
N ILE A 214 -8.32 -16.51 0.85
CA ILE A 214 -7.74 -17.71 1.49
C ILE A 214 -7.44 -17.50 2.99
N GLN A 215 -7.94 -16.41 3.58
CA GLN A 215 -7.84 -16.06 5.00
C GLN A 215 -6.41 -15.98 5.52
N VAL A 216 -5.45 -15.53 4.69
CA VAL A 216 -4.13 -15.18 5.20
C VAL A 216 -4.24 -13.81 5.88
N GLY A 217 -4.70 -13.81 7.14
CA GLY A 217 -5.05 -12.60 7.91
C GLY A 217 -3.90 -11.60 8.13
N VAL A 218 -2.67 -11.98 7.81
CA VAL A 218 -1.47 -11.15 7.96
C VAL A 218 -1.29 -10.10 6.85
N PHE A 219 -1.97 -10.26 5.69
CA PHE A 219 -1.78 -9.42 4.50
C PHE A 219 -2.96 -8.48 4.17
N VAL A 220 -3.97 -8.39 5.04
CA VAL A 220 -5.17 -7.57 4.88
C VAL A 220 -4.93 -6.13 5.39
#